data_AF-A0A6B0GJU2-F1
#
_entry.id   AF-A0A6B0GJU2-F1
#
_cell.length_a   1.000
_cell.length_b   1.000
_cell.length_c   1.000
_cell.angle_alpha   90.00
_cell.angle_beta   90.00
_cell.angle_gamma   90.00
#
_symmetry.space_group_name_H-M   'P 1'
#
loop_
_entity.id
_entity.type
_entity.pdbx_description
1 polymer ?
#
loop_
_entity_poly.entity_id
_entity_poly.type
_entity_poly.pdbx_seq_one_letter_code
_entity_poly.pdbx_strand_id
1 'polypeptide(L)'
;MPLVVGVFVAVAGVLLLIQPAVRSVTVFGVEAPPFVLAPAPLSLGLAIGTVGFFRRGERTVALAHGIGAVGFGAMFLATGIGGPTVLWFGIAVVLGGAVFLVVDVLRPD
;
A
#
# COMPACT_ATOMS: atom_id res chain seq x y z
N MET A 1 16.58 1.72 -5.85
CA MET A 1 15.23 2.06 -5.34
C MET A 1 14.10 1.64 -6.28
N PRO A 2 14.05 2.04 -7.57
CA PRO A 2 12.91 1.71 -8.42
C PRO A 2 12.72 0.20 -8.60
N LEU A 3 13.80 -0.58 -8.72
CA LEU A 3 13.72 -2.03 -8.81
C LEU A 3 13.14 -2.68 -7.54
N VAL A 4 13.50 -2.18 -6.35
CA VAL A 4 12.98 -2.70 -5.07
C VAL A 4 11.48 -2.44 -4.96
N VAL A 5 11.05 -1.21 -5.23
CA VAL A 5 9.62 -0.86 -5.24
C VAL A 5 8.87 -1.69 -6.28
N GLY A 6 9.43 -1.83 -7.49
CA GLY A 6 8.85 -2.63 -8.57
C GLY A 6 8.67 -4.10 -8.19
N VAL A 7 9.62 -4.70 -7.47
CA VAL A 7 9.49 -6.07 -6.94
C VAL A 7 8.33 -6.18 -5.96
N PHE A 8 8.21 -5.25 -5.01
CA PHE A 8 7.09 -5.24 -4.06
C PHE A 8 5.73 -5.08 -4.75
N VAL A 9 5.65 -4.20 -5.75
CA VAL A 9 4.44 -4.01 -6.57
C VAL A 9 4.13 -5.28 -7.37
N ALA A 10 5.13 -5.92 -7.97
CA ALA A 10 4.95 -7.17 -8.70
C ALA A 10 4.44 -8.30 -7.78
N VAL A 11 4.99 -8.44 -6.57
CA VAL A 11 4.53 -9.41 -5.58
C VAL A 11 3.07 -9.15 -5.21
N ALA A 12 2.71 -7.90 -4.92
CA ALA A 12 1.32 -7.54 -4.63
C ALA A 12 0.39 -7.86 -5.81
N GLY A 13 0.81 -7.53 -7.03
CA GLY A 13 0.08 -7.85 -8.25
C GLY A 13 -0.13 -9.36 -8.43
N VAL A 14 0.92 -10.17 -8.22
CA VAL A 14 0.83 -11.64 -8.27
C VAL A 14 -0.16 -12.17 -7.24
N LEU A 15 -0.12 -11.67 -6.00
CA LEU A 15 -1.07 -12.07 -4.96
C LEU A 15 -2.51 -11.76 -5.35
N LEU A 16 -2.77 -10.60 -5.95
CA LEU A 16 -4.12 -10.24 -6.42
C LEU A 16 -4.56 -11.09 -7.63
N LEU A 17 -3.65 -11.34 -8.58
CA LEU A 17 -3.93 -12.10 -9.79
C LEU A 17 -4.12 -13.60 -9.52
N ILE A 18 -3.46 -14.15 -8.50
CA ILE A 18 -3.57 -15.57 -8.16
C ILE A 18 -4.80 -15.89 -7.29
N GLN A 19 -5.39 -14.89 -6.63
CA GLN A 19 -6.59 -15.00 -5.79
C GLN A 19 -7.73 -15.89 -6.36
N PRO A 20 -8.12 -15.82 -7.65
CA PRO A 20 -9.18 -16.69 -8.18
C PRO A 20 -8.81 -18.18 -8.22
N ALA A 21 -7.50 -18.50 -8.27
CA ALA A 21 -7.00 -19.88 -8.30
C ALA A 21 -6.57 -20.39 -6.92
N VAL A 22 -6.07 -19.50 -6.05
CA VAL A 22 -5.55 -19.83 -4.72
C VAL A 22 -6.42 -19.18 -3.66
N ARG A 23 -7.16 -20.00 -2.89
CA ARG A 23 -8.11 -19.52 -1.87
C ARG A 23 -7.43 -18.97 -0.63
N SER A 24 -6.37 -19.64 -0.17
CA SER A 24 -5.57 -19.25 0.99
C SER A 24 -4.09 -19.57 0.78
N VAL A 25 -3.23 -18.81 1.45
CA VAL A 25 -1.79 -19.01 1.53
C VAL A 25 -1.42 -19.06 3.01
N THR A 26 -0.61 -20.04 3.39
CA THR A 26 -0.09 -20.14 4.76
C THR A 26 1.16 -19.27 4.91
N VAL A 27 1.11 -18.29 5.80
CA VAL A 27 2.24 -17.42 6.13
C VAL A 27 2.48 -17.50 7.63
N PHE A 28 3.68 -17.96 8.04
CA PHE A 28 4.01 -18.18 9.46
C PHE A 28 2.97 -19.00 10.25
N GLY A 29 2.35 -19.99 9.61
CA GLY A 29 1.31 -20.84 10.21
C GLY A 29 -0.10 -20.25 10.22
N VAL A 30 -0.30 -19.05 9.65
CA VAL A 30 -1.62 -18.42 9.52
C VAL A 30 -2.10 -18.56 8.08
N GLU A 31 -3.30 -19.08 7.88
CA GLU A 31 -3.96 -19.05 6.57
C GLU A 31 -4.61 -17.69 6.31
N ALA A 32 -4.25 -17.07 5.20
CA ALA A 32 -4.86 -15.84 4.74
C ALA A 32 -5.13 -15.88 3.23
N PRO A 33 -6.27 -15.35 2.75
CA PRO A 33 -6.48 -15.15 1.32
C PRO A 33 -5.37 -14.28 0.69
N PRO A 34 -4.88 -14.57 -0.53
CA PRO A 34 -3.90 -13.71 -1.20
C PRO A 34 -4.25 -12.20 -1.24
N PHE A 35 -5.52 -11.82 -1.40
CA PHE A 35 -5.93 -10.42 -1.40
C PHE A 35 -5.72 -9.72 -0.05
N VAL A 36 -5.80 -10.48 1.05
CA VAL A 36 -5.53 -9.99 2.40
C VAL A 36 -4.03 -9.72 2.58
N LEU A 37 -3.17 -10.52 1.93
CA LEU A 37 -1.73 -10.39 2.01
C LEU A 37 -1.18 -9.28 1.11
N ALA A 38 -1.84 -8.98 -0.02
CA ALA A 38 -1.36 -8.03 -1.03
C ALA A 38 -1.03 -6.60 -0.53
N PRO A 39 -1.75 -6.01 0.45
CA PRO A 39 -1.43 -4.66 0.94
C PRO A 39 -0.09 -4.58 1.70
N ALA A 40 0.39 -5.68 2.29
CA ALA A 40 1.68 -5.69 3.00
C ALA A 40 2.89 -5.35 2.11
N PRO A 41 3.14 -6.07 0.99
CA PRO A 41 4.25 -5.72 0.10
C PRO A 41 4.07 -4.33 -0.51
N LEU A 42 2.84 -3.90 -0.84
CA LEU A 42 2.60 -2.52 -1.29
C LEU A 42 3.03 -1.49 -0.25
N SER A 43 2.62 -1.67 1.01
CA SER A 43 2.98 -0.78 2.10
C SER A 43 4.50 -0.66 2.26
N LEU A 44 5.22 -1.79 2.21
CA LEU A 44 6.69 -1.81 2.29
C LEU A 44 7.36 -1.11 1.10
N GLY A 45 6.94 -1.43 -0.12
CA GLY A 45 7.46 -0.80 -1.33
C GLY A 45 7.25 0.72 -1.31
N LEU A 46 6.07 1.16 -0.90
CA LEU A 46 5.74 2.58 -0.79
C LEU A 46 6.54 3.26 0.32
N ALA A 47 6.72 2.64 1.49
CA ALA A 47 7.55 3.19 2.56
C ALA A 47 9.02 3.38 2.13
N ILE A 48 9.57 2.42 1.37
CA ILE A 48 10.90 2.56 0.78
C ILE A 48 10.92 3.73 -0.21
N GLY A 49 9.89 3.86 -1.04
CA GLY A 49 9.68 4.99 -1.93
C GLY A 49 9.66 6.33 -1.19
N THR A 50 8.89 6.45 -0.10
CA THR A 50 8.81 7.63 0.77
C THR A 50 10.19 8.08 1.21
N VAL A 51 10.98 7.18 1.80
CA VAL A 51 12.33 7.49 2.28
C VAL A 51 13.23 7.91 1.11
N GLY A 52 13.11 7.25 -0.03
CA GLY A 52 13.88 7.55 -1.24
C GLY A 52 13.63 8.94 -1.79
N PHE A 53 12.35 9.28 -2.00
CA PHE A 53 11.93 10.58 -2.51
C PHE A 53 12.20 11.71 -1.53
N PHE A 54 12.00 11.46 -0.24
CA PHE A 54 12.32 12.44 0.80
C PHE A 54 13.81 12.81 0.77
N ARG A 55 14.69 11.81 0.64
CA ARG A 55 16.15 12.02 0.51
C ARG A 55 16.57 12.77 -0.75
N ARG A 56 15.76 12.78 -1.80
CA ARG A 56 16.00 13.51 -3.06
C ARG A 56 15.44 14.94 -3.05
N GLY A 57 14.77 15.34 -1.97
CA GLY A 57 14.08 16.64 -1.88
C GLY A 57 12.71 16.66 -2.56
N GLU A 58 12.24 15.54 -3.11
CA GLU A 58 10.96 15.41 -3.82
C GLU A 58 9.80 15.22 -2.82
N ARG A 59 9.48 16.28 -2.05
CA ARG A 59 8.58 16.20 -0.89
C ARG A 59 7.17 15.73 -1.23
N THR A 60 6.57 16.23 -2.31
CA THR A 60 5.22 15.85 -2.74
C THR A 60 5.15 14.36 -3.10
N VAL A 61 6.12 13.86 -3.86
CA VAL A 61 6.21 12.46 -4.25
C VAL A 61 6.45 11.56 -3.02
N ALA A 62 7.29 12.01 -2.09
CA ALA A 62 7.50 11.33 -0.82
C ALA A 62 6.21 11.23 0.00
N LEU A 63 5.46 12.32 0.09
CA LEU A 63 4.14 12.38 0.75
C LEU A 63 3.15 11.41 0.11
N ALA A 64 3.05 11.40 -1.22
CA ALA A 64 2.20 10.49 -1.97
C ALA A 64 2.46 9.03 -1.60
N HIS A 65 3.74 8.64 -1.60
CA HIS A 65 4.17 7.31 -1.21
C HIS A 65 3.92 7.05 0.28
N GLY A 66 4.14 8.04 1.15
CA GLY A 66 3.92 7.91 2.59
C GLY A 66 2.45 7.64 2.91
N ILE A 67 1.53 8.38 2.28
CA ILE A 67 0.09 8.19 2.44
C ILE A 67 -0.31 6.79 1.98
N GLY A 68 0.17 6.36 0.80
CA GLY A 68 -0.07 5.01 0.32
C GLY A 68 0.47 3.94 1.28
N ALA A 69 1.69 4.12 1.80
CA ALA A 69 2.31 3.19 2.74
C ALA A 69 1.47 3.02 4.01
N VAL A 70 0.99 4.13 4.59
CA VAL A 70 0.12 4.12 5.77
C VAL A 70 -1.23 3.49 5.48
N GLY A 71 -1.87 3.86 4.36
CA GLY A 71 -3.18 3.35 3.97
C GLY A 71 -3.18 1.84 3.76
N PHE A 72 -2.28 1.32 2.92
CA PHE A 72 -2.17 -0.12 2.68
C PHE A 72 -1.68 -0.88 3.92
N GLY A 73 -0.80 -0.29 4.73
CA GLY A 73 -0.37 -0.88 6.00
C GLY A 73 -1.53 -1.03 6.99
N ALA A 74 -2.38 -0.01 7.10
CA ALA A 74 -3.59 -0.08 7.91
C ALA A 74 -4.57 -1.14 7.41
N MET A 75 -4.77 -1.27 6.08
CA MET A 75 -5.62 -2.32 5.51
C MET A 75 -5.08 -3.73 5.84
N PHE A 76 -3.76 -3.95 5.73
CA PHE A 76 -3.14 -5.22 6.12
C PHE A 76 -3.29 -5.52 7.61
N LEU A 77 -3.09 -4.51 8.47
CA LEU A 77 -3.26 -4.67 9.92
C LEU A 77 -4.73 -4.91 10.29
N ALA A 78 -5.66 -4.28 9.59
CA ALA A 78 -7.10 -4.54 9.77
C ALA A 78 -7.42 -6.00 9.55
N THR A 79 -6.83 -6.63 8.53
CA THR A 79 -7.08 -8.05 8.28
C THR A 79 -6.43 -9.01 9.28
N GLY A 80 -5.35 -8.61 9.95
CA GLY A 80 -4.61 -9.47 10.89
C GLY A 80 -4.96 -9.28 12.38
N ILE A 81 -5.26 -8.04 12.80
CA ILE A 81 -5.39 -7.66 14.22
C ILE A 81 -6.54 -6.66 14.45
N GLY A 82 -7.06 -6.03 13.38
CA GLY A 82 -7.94 -4.86 13.48
C GLY A 82 -9.40 -5.16 13.14
N GLY A 83 -10.30 -4.44 13.81
CA GLY A 83 -11.72 -4.45 13.44
C GLY A 83 -12.00 -3.66 12.15
N PRO A 84 -13.27 -3.65 11.70
CA PRO A 84 -13.72 -2.90 10.52
C PRO A 84 -13.31 -1.42 10.51
N THR A 85 -13.16 -0.81 11.69
CA THR A 85 -12.72 0.58 11.85
C THR A 85 -11.33 0.84 11.26
N VAL A 86 -10.37 -0.07 11.46
CA VAL A 86 -9.00 0.07 10.94
C VAL A 86 -8.99 -0.05 9.42
N LEU A 87 -9.85 -0.94 8.88
CA LEU A 87 -10.03 -1.08 7.44
C LEU A 87 -10.57 0.21 6.82
N TRP A 88 -11.64 0.77 7.40
CA TRP A 88 -12.22 2.02 6.94
C TRP A 88 -11.25 3.19 7.04
N PHE A 89 -10.46 3.25 8.11
CA PHE A 89 -9.37 4.23 8.23
C PHE A 89 -8.36 4.08 7.09
N GLY A 90 -7.87 2.87 6.82
CA GLY A 90 -6.93 2.62 5.72
C GLY A 90 -7.50 3.04 4.36
N ILE A 91 -8.75 2.70 4.08
CA ILE A 91 -9.47 3.11 2.86
C ILE A 91 -9.56 4.64 2.78
N ALA A 92 -9.98 5.29 3.87
CA ALA A 92 -10.10 6.75 3.92
C ALA A 92 -8.76 7.45 3.67
N VAL A 93 -7.66 6.91 4.19
CA VAL A 93 -6.29 7.42 3.95
C VAL A 93 -5.92 7.31 2.47
N VAL A 94 -6.16 6.16 1.84
CA VAL A 94 -5.85 5.96 0.41
C VAL A 94 -6.70 6.88 -0.46
N LEU A 95 -8.01 6.93 -0.22
CA LEU A 95 -8.93 7.79 -0.98
C LEU A 95 -8.61 9.28 -0.79
N GLY A 96 -8.38 9.71 0.45
CA GLY A 96 -7.97 11.07 0.77
C GLY A 96 -6.64 11.44 0.12
N GLY A 97 -5.68 10.51 0.11
CA GLY A 97 -4.41 10.66 -0.61
C GLY A 97 -4.59 10.82 -2.12
N ALA A 98 -5.43 9.99 -2.73
CA ALA A 98 -5.73 10.08 -4.16
C ALA A 98 -6.38 11.43 -4.52
N VAL A 99 -7.36 11.88 -3.73
CA VAL A 99 -8.01 13.18 -3.90
C VAL A 99 -7.01 14.32 -3.72
N PHE A 100 -6.18 14.27 -2.68
CA PHE A 100 -5.12 15.25 -2.45
C PHE A 100 -4.19 15.37 -3.66
N LEU A 101 -3.75 14.24 -4.22
CA LEU A 101 -2.87 14.23 -5.39
C LEU A 101 -3.56 14.81 -6.64
N VAL A 102 -4.83 14.46 -6.86
CA VAL A 102 -5.61 15.04 -7.98
C VAL A 102 -5.71 16.56 -7.83
N VAL A 103 -6.03 17.04 -6.63
CA VAL A 103 -6.14 18.48 -6.36
C VAL A 103 -4.80 19.20 -6.52
N ASP A 104 -3.71 18.58 -6.06
CA ASP A 104 -2.36 19.15 -6.19
C ASP A 104 -1.93 19.25 -7.67
N VAL A 105 -2.20 18.22 -8.48
CA VAL A 105 -1.92 18.21 -9.93
C VAL A 105 -2.77 19.23 -10.70
N LEU A 106 -4.00 19.48 -10.26
CA LEU A 106 -4.93 20.42 -10.92
C LEU A 106 -4.74 21.87 -10.47
N ARG A 107 -3.84 22.14 -9.51
CA ARG A 107 -3.63 23.48 -8.98
C ARG A 107 -2.90 24.33 -10.03
N PRO A 108 -3.49 25.46 -10.48
CA PRO A 108 -2.80 26.37 -11.39
C PRO A 108 -1.66 27.08 -10.64
N ASP A 109 -0.52 27.16 -11.30
CA ASP A 109 0.71 27.86 -10.85
C ASP A 109 0.47 29.34 -10.50
#